data_AF-A0AAN7IPH7-F1
#
_entry.id   AF-A0AAN7IPH7-F1
#
_cell.length_a   1.000
_cell.length_b   1.000
_cell.length_c   1.000
_cell.angle_alpha   90.00
_cell.angle_beta   90.00
_cell.angle_gamma   90.00
#
_symmetry.space_group_name_H-M   'P 1'
#
loop_
_entity.id
_entity.type
_entity.pdbx_description
1 polymer ?
#
loop_
_entity_poly.entity_id
_entity_poly.type
_entity_poly.pdbx_seq_one_letter_code
_entity_poly.pdbx_strand_id
1 'polypeptide(L)'
;MAMTSEAQSQISKNNAIAIGGNMAVNGNSGGGAASAVFRHQISPAASIQFMAAAGLRALVGVQTSRQLSSHSNATMVELGLSQAIMAMRVTEGSQQICD
;
A
#
# COMPACT_ATOMS: atom_id res chain seq x y z
N MET A 1 7.33 16.47 -3.96
CA MET A 1 8.30 15.63 -3.22
C MET A 1 7.75 14.22 -3.15
N ALA A 2 8.58 13.20 -3.38
CA ALA A 2 8.17 11.80 -3.31
C ALA A 2 9.12 11.03 -2.38
N MET A 3 8.55 10.13 -1.57
CA MET A 3 9.26 9.30 -0.62
C MET A 3 8.80 7.85 -0.83
N THR A 4 9.74 6.97 -1.12
CA THR A 4 9.49 5.54 -1.22
C THR A 4 10.33 4.85 -0.14
N SER A 5 9.69 3.95 0.61
CA SER A 5 10.34 3.16 1.65
C SER A 5 9.95 1.71 1.47
N GLU A 6 10.94 0.84 1.40
CA GLU A 6 10.75 -0.59 1.22
C GLU A 6 11.63 -1.35 2.21
N ALA A 7 11.03 -2.25 2.97
CA ALA A 7 11.69 -3.12 3.92
C ALA A 7 11.36 -4.57 3.55
N GLN A 8 12.38 -5.35 3.25
CA GLN A 8 12.24 -6.79 3.02
C GLN A 8 12.99 -7.58 4.08
N SER A 9 12.37 -8.65 4.57
CA SER A 9 12.96 -9.55 5.55
C SER A 9 12.69 -11.00 5.16
N GLN A 10 13.76 -11.78 5.11
CA GLN A 10 13.68 -13.22 4.91
C GLN A 10 13.57 -13.87 6.29
N ILE A 11 12.35 -14.28 6.67
CA ILE A 11 12.09 -14.92 7.97
C ILE A 11 12.70 -16.33 8.02
N SER A 12 12.72 -17.04 6.89
CA SER A 12 13.31 -18.37 6.77
C SER A 12 13.71 -18.64 5.32
N LYS A 13 14.41 -19.74 5.06
CA LYS A 13 14.77 -20.19 3.70
C LYS A 13 13.55 -20.23 2.76
N ASN A 14 12.38 -20.54 3.32
CA ASN A 14 11.13 -20.70 2.60
C ASN A 14 10.18 -19.50 2.73
N ASN A 15 10.44 -18.57 3.66
CA ASN A 15 9.49 -17.50 4.01
C ASN A 15 10.11 -16.12 3.85
N ALA A 16 9.41 -15.24 3.15
CA ALA A 16 9.83 -13.85 2.99
C ALA A 16 8.65 -12.90 3.22
N ILE A 17 8.93 -11.76 3.84
CA ILE A 17 7.99 -10.67 4.01
C ILE A 17 8.62 -9.42 3.42
N ALA A 18 7.87 -8.67 2.63
CA ALA A 18 8.24 -7.34 2.16
C ALA A 18 7.11 -6.37 2.50
N ILE A 19 7.47 -5.19 3.00
CA ILE A 19 6.55 -4.09 3.27
C ILE A 19 7.11 -2.88 2.56
N GLY A 20 6.33 -2.26 1.70
CA GLY A 20 6.72 -1.09 0.94
C GLY A 20 5.67 -0.01 1.01
N GLY A 21 6.06 1.23 0.82
CA GLY A 21 5.13 2.34 0.71
C GLY A 21 5.73 3.48 -0.07
N ASN A 22 4.91 4.11 -0.90
CA ASN A 22 5.26 5.30 -1.64
C ASN A 22 4.30 6.43 -1.26
N MET A 23 4.85 7.62 -1.00
CA MET A 23 4.11 8.82 -0.68
C MET A 23 4.58 9.94 -1.61
N ALA A 24 3.67 10.55 -2.33
CA ALA A 24 3.93 11.66 -3.23
C ALA A 24 3.09 12.87 -2.81
N VAL A 25 3.76 13.98 -2.52
CA VAL A 25 3.12 15.27 -2.20
C VAL A 25 3.44 16.28 -3.29
N ASN A 26 2.41 16.95 -3.80
CA ASN A 26 2.50 18.02 -4.78
C ASN A 26 1.61 19.20 -4.35
N GLY A 27 2.22 20.21 -3.72
CA GLY A 27 1.52 21.38 -3.18
C GLY A 27 0.43 20.98 -2.18
N ASN A 28 -0.82 21.33 -2.48
CA ASN A 28 -2.03 21.02 -1.70
C ASN A 28 -2.63 19.63 -2.02
N SER A 29 -1.87 18.73 -2.63
CA SER A 29 -2.32 17.38 -2.98
C SER A 29 -1.29 16.35 -2.56
N GLY A 30 -1.74 15.19 -2.07
CA GLY A 30 -0.87 14.17 -1.52
C GLY A 30 -1.47 12.78 -1.65
N GLY A 31 -0.76 11.87 -2.29
CA GLY A 31 -1.14 10.47 -2.38
C GLY A 31 -0.14 9.60 -1.66
N GLY A 32 -0.62 8.53 -1.02
CA GLY A 32 0.19 7.48 -0.44
C GLY A 32 -0.34 6.12 -0.88
N ALA A 33 0.56 5.17 -1.10
CA ALA A 33 0.23 3.76 -1.22
C ALA A 33 1.15 2.96 -0.30
N ALA A 34 0.60 2.02 0.43
CA ALA A 34 1.33 1.03 1.20
C ALA A 34 1.04 -0.36 0.61
N SER A 35 2.02 -1.25 0.67
CA SER A 35 1.93 -2.62 0.21
C SER A 35 2.66 -3.55 1.16
N ALA A 36 2.13 -4.76 1.32
CA ALA A 36 2.74 -5.84 2.06
C ALA A 36 2.65 -7.11 1.23
N VAL A 37 3.77 -7.82 1.12
CA VAL A 37 3.90 -9.08 0.40
C VAL A 37 4.40 -10.13 1.37
N PHE A 38 3.64 -11.21 1.54
CA PHE A 38 4.05 -12.39 2.27
C PHE A 38 4.23 -13.54 1.29
N ARG A 39 5.39 -14.19 1.30
CA ARG A 39 5.71 -15.35 0.48
C ARG A 39 6.02 -16.54 1.37
N HIS A 40 5.34 -17.65 1.13
CA HIS A 40 5.56 -18.94 1.78
C HIS A 40 5.80 -20.02 0.72
N GLN A 41 7.00 -20.58 0.69
CA GLN A 41 7.33 -21.71 -0.19
C GLN A 41 6.96 -23.01 0.51
N ILE A 42 5.89 -23.67 0.07
CA ILE A 42 5.45 -24.98 0.59
C ILE A 42 6.48 -26.05 0.19
N SER A 43 6.97 -25.97 -1.05
CA SER A 43 8.00 -26.85 -1.58
C SER A 43 8.92 -26.08 -2.53
N PRO A 44 10.04 -26.66 -2.98
CA PRO A 44 10.90 -26.03 -3.99
C PRO A 44 10.17 -25.73 -5.31
N ALA A 45 9.11 -26.48 -5.61
CA ALA A 45 8.28 -26.29 -6.79
C ALA A 45 7.04 -25.44 -6.52
N ALA A 46 6.52 -25.40 -5.28
CA ALA A 46 5.25 -24.75 -4.97
C ALA A 46 5.41 -23.59 -3.96
N SER A 47 4.86 -22.43 -4.30
CA SER A 47 4.84 -21.28 -3.38
C SER A 47 3.51 -20.54 -3.38
N ILE A 48 3.14 -20.05 -2.22
CA ILE A 48 1.99 -19.17 -2.01
C ILE A 48 2.51 -17.76 -1.74
N GLN A 49 1.88 -16.79 -2.38
CA GLN A 49 2.11 -15.39 -2.11
C GLN A 49 0.81 -14.63 -1.86
N PHE A 50 0.83 -13.86 -0.79
CA PHE A 50 -0.23 -12.92 -0.43
C PHE A 50 0.29 -11.51 -0.60
N MET A 51 -0.44 -10.70 -1.34
CA MET A 51 -0.14 -9.29 -1.55
C MET A 51 -1.35 -8.48 -1.09
N ALA A 52 -1.11 -7.54 -0.19
CA ALA A 52 -2.09 -6.56 0.25
C ALA A 52 -1.55 -5.18 -0.05
N ALA A 53 -2.32 -4.33 -0.73
CA ALA A 53 -1.96 -2.95 -0.98
C ALA A 53 -3.12 -2.03 -0.63
N ALA A 54 -2.84 -0.89 -0.02
CA ALA A 54 -3.82 0.13 0.29
C ALA A 54 -3.27 1.50 -0.15
N GLY A 55 -4.06 2.22 -0.93
CA GLY A 55 -3.76 3.56 -1.43
C GLY A 55 -4.76 4.58 -0.92
N LEU A 56 -4.25 5.71 -0.46
CA LEU A 56 -5.02 6.90 -0.17
C LEU A 56 -4.57 8.01 -1.12
N ARG A 57 -5.50 8.57 -1.90
CA ARG A 57 -5.24 9.79 -2.65
C ARG A 57 -5.99 10.91 -1.95
N ALA A 58 -5.29 11.76 -1.20
CA ALA A 58 -5.87 12.89 -0.51
C ALA A 58 -5.56 14.19 -1.26
N LEU A 59 -6.55 15.09 -1.32
CA LEU A 59 -6.22 16.51 -1.45
C LEU A 59 -5.75 16.94 -0.06
N VAL A 60 -4.49 17.34 0.08
CA VAL A 60 -3.97 17.98 1.29
C VAL A 60 -4.52 19.40 1.30
N GLY A 61 -5.84 19.51 1.49
CA GLY A 61 -6.56 20.77 1.63
C GLY A 61 -6.25 21.38 2.99
N VAL A 62 -5.28 22.29 3.04
CA VAL A 62 -5.07 23.15 4.22
C VAL A 62 -6.38 23.83 4.58
N GLN A 63 -6.81 23.60 5.81
CA GLN A 63 -8.00 24.14 6.44
C GLN A 63 -8.07 25.66 6.28
N THR A 64 -8.97 26.15 5.41
CA THR A 64 -9.30 27.58 5.38
C THR A 64 -10.42 27.84 6.38
N SER A 65 -10.07 28.28 7.59
CA SER A 65 -11.04 28.90 8.49
C SER A 65 -11.51 30.20 7.86
N ARG A 66 -12.77 30.28 7.42
CA ARG A 66 -13.42 31.56 7.16
C ARG A 66 -14.34 31.87 8.34
N GLN A 67 -13.97 32.89 9.10
CA GLN A 67 -14.84 33.51 10.10
C GLN A 67 -16.02 34.16 9.36
N LEU A 68 -17.19 33.50 9.36
CA LEU A 68 -18.39 34.06 8.71
C LEU A 68 -19.10 35.12 9.59
N SER A 69 -18.74 35.25 10.87
CA SER A 69 -19.13 36.32 11.84
C SER A 69 -18.73 35.89 13.27
N SER A 70 -18.95 36.74 14.28
CA SER A 70 -18.51 36.56 15.69
C SER A 70 -18.94 35.26 16.41
N HIS A 71 -19.76 34.39 15.79
CA HIS A 71 -20.31 33.21 16.47
C HIS A 71 -20.35 31.91 15.65
N SER A 72 -19.81 31.85 14.43
CA SER A 72 -19.89 30.59 13.66
C SER A 72 -18.70 30.37 12.73
N ASN A 73 -18.00 29.25 12.96
CA ASN A 73 -16.91 28.74 12.13
C ASN A 73 -17.35 27.40 11.54
N ALA A 74 -17.47 27.33 10.21
CA ALA A 74 -17.78 26.08 9.51
C ALA A 74 -16.51 25.58 8.81
N THR A 75 -16.03 24.41 9.25
CA THR A 75 -14.87 23.74 8.66
C THR A 75 -15.37 22.58 7.80
N MET A 76 -15.12 22.58 6.49
CA MET A 76 -15.37 21.42 5.62
C MET A 76 -14.04 20.86 5.15
N VAL A 77 -13.76 19.61 5.48
CA VAL A 77 -12.64 18.82 4.94
C VAL A 77 -13.24 17.55 4.35
N GLU A 78 -13.12 17.40 3.03
CA GLU A 78 -13.50 16.17 2.33
C GLU A 78 -12.23 15.36 2.02
N LEU A 79 -12.17 14.14 2.57
CA LEU A 79 -11.14 13.14 2.31
C LEU A 79 -11.82 11.95 1.63
N GLY A 80 -11.52 11.71 0.35
CA GLY A 80 -11.93 10.51 -0.39
C GLY A 80 -10.93 10.25 -1.53
N LEU A 81 -10.65 9.04 -2.02
CA LEU A 81 -11.22 7.71 -1.80
C LEU A 81 -10.06 6.74 -1.50
N SER A 82 -10.28 5.78 -0.59
CA SER A 82 -9.33 4.71 -0.27
C SER A 82 -9.53 3.52 -1.21
N GLN A 83 -8.45 3.01 -1.81
CA GLN A 83 -8.48 1.73 -2.52
C GLN A 83 -7.63 0.72 -1.77
N ALA A 84 -8.21 -0.43 -1.43
CA ALA A 84 -7.49 -1.57 -0.88
C ALA A 84 -7.65 -2.75 -1.84
N ILE A 85 -6.53 -3.38 -2.20
CA ILE A 85 -6.48 -4.54 -3.07
C ILE A 85 -5.77 -5.65 -2.31
N MET A 86 -6.40 -6.81 -2.25
CA MET A 86 -5.79 -8.03 -1.75
C MET A 86 -5.76 -9.05 -2.89
N ALA A 87 -4.59 -9.59 -3.18
CA ALA A 87 -4.39 -10.62 -4.19
C ALA A 87 -3.60 -11.78 -3.59
N MET A 88 -4.07 -12.99 -3.85
CA MET A 88 -3.36 -14.23 -3.53
C MET A 88 -2.93 -14.85 -4.85
N ARG A 89 -1.64 -15.17 -4.96
CA ARG A 89 -1.11 -15.97 -6.07
C ARG A 89 -0.59 -17.29 -5.52
N VAL A 90 -1.00 -18.38 -6.16
CA VAL A 90 -0.44 -19.71 -5.93
C VAL A 90 0.36 -20.06 -7.16
N THR A 91 1.61 -20.45 -6.97
CA THR A 91 2.49 -20.92 -8.04
C THR A 91 2.75 -22.39 -7.78
N GLU A 92 2.23 -23.26 -8.64
CA GLU A 92 2.52 -24.68 -8.66
C GLU A 92 3.59 -24.94 -9.72
N GLY A 93 4.72 -25.48 -9.30
CA GLY A 93 5.81 -25.83 -10.19
C GLY A 93 5.44 -27.09 -10.94
N SER A 94 5.07 -26.92 -12.21
CA SER A 94 5.09 -28.00 -13.19
C SER A 94 6.52 -28.53 -13.26
N GLN A 95 6.77 -29.71 -12.69
CA GLN A 95 7.94 -30.51 -13.04
C GLN A 95 7.87 -30.73 -14.55
N GLN A 96 8.68 -29.97 -15.28
CA GLN A 96 9.00 -30.29 -16.66
C GLN A 96 9.90 -31.53 -16.59
N ILE A 97 9.26 -32.69 -16.61
CA ILE A 97 9.89 -33.97 -16.90
C ILE A 97 10.38 -33.83 -18.35
N CYS A 98 11.67 -33.54 -18.52
CA CYS A 98 12.36 -33.82 -19.76
C CYS A 98 13.38 -34.92 -19.43
N ASP A 99 13.15 -36.04 -20.10
CA ASP A 99 13.89 -37.30 -20.15
C ASP A 99 15.41 -37.16 -20.06
#